data_AF-A0A7J6XGK8-F1
#
_entry.id   AF-A0A7J6XGK8-F1
#
_cell.length_a   1.000
_cell.length_b   1.000
_cell.length_c   1.000
_cell.angle_alpha   90.00
_cell.angle_beta   90.00
_cell.angle_gamma   90.00
#
_symmetry.space_group_name_H-M   'P 1'
#
loop_
_entity.id
_entity.type
_entity.pdbx_description
1 polymer ?
#
loop_
_entity_poly.entity_id
_entity_poly.type
_entity_poly.pdbx_seq_one_letter_code
_entity_poly.pdbx_strand_id
1 'polypeptide(L)'
;MRRFEGDDWDLVVDNNRRKLEDAFSRETAAALGVSPSQVVLLDCRVGSLLMVFKVLGCAMSDAEITERTEAHPYDEVHALYRPRIRSFEGVDAAAPRGFRADADEVWTRSRAEFEGEDWDYVLAMREADLLRAFSNGTAEAFGVDEDHVRDVSARYVAGNLHFDFELRRPAALTKADVNARLKECAYAAVWALYEPRPLEEEKKVVTTHGLGFEGEDWDYVLERRRTEVKDVLAVETARALGLEREDVLEVEVDAVPRSLIAFVTVRHPSLLSDRQVEETLARCEYKNLWVLYETRPLESSVLMRRFEGDDWDLVVDNNRRKLEDAFSRETAAALGVPPRTLRLCLLDCRVGSLLMVFKGAWMRHDDAEVTSGTDRGAPRQVHALYRATYAPLKASTQQHTASEVRRG
;
A
#
# COMPACT_ATOMS: atom_id res chain seq x y z
N MET A 1 43.54 10.38 0.93
CA MET A 1 42.84 9.61 -0.12
C MET A 1 43.62 8.35 -0.36
N ARG A 2 42.97 7.18 -0.40
CA ARG A 2 43.63 5.88 -0.61
C ARG A 2 43.09 5.24 -1.88
N ARG A 3 44.00 4.76 -2.72
CA ARG A 3 43.71 4.02 -3.95
C ARG A 3 44.05 2.55 -3.73
N PHE A 4 43.13 1.68 -4.09
CA PHE A 4 43.32 0.23 -4.13
C PHE A 4 43.34 -0.19 -5.59
N GLU A 5 44.45 -0.82 -6.01
CA GLU A 5 44.56 -1.39 -7.35
C GLU A 5 43.71 -2.66 -7.45
N GLY A 6 43.02 -2.81 -8.58
CA GLY A 6 42.13 -3.93 -8.86
C GLY A 6 40.98 -3.52 -9.77
N ASP A 7 40.48 -4.49 -10.53
CA ASP A 7 39.30 -4.36 -11.38
C ASP A 7 38.10 -4.98 -10.65
N ASP A 8 36.86 -4.70 -11.07
CA ASP A 8 35.64 -5.27 -10.47
C ASP A 8 35.33 -4.86 -9.00
N TRP A 9 35.85 -3.71 -8.54
CA TRP A 9 35.46 -3.14 -7.24
C TRP A 9 33.99 -2.68 -7.19
N ASP A 10 33.35 -2.48 -8.35
CA ASP A 10 31.92 -2.24 -8.50
C ASP A 10 31.10 -3.34 -7.81
N LEU A 11 31.46 -4.61 -8.00
CA LEU A 11 30.77 -5.74 -7.37
C LEU A 11 30.81 -5.71 -5.84
N VAL A 12 31.93 -5.25 -5.27
CA VAL A 12 32.11 -5.15 -3.82
C VAL A 12 31.33 -3.96 -3.27
N VAL A 13 31.33 -2.83 -4.00
CA VAL A 13 30.57 -1.63 -3.64
C VAL A 13 29.07 -1.89 -3.74
N ASP A 14 28.58 -2.55 -4.80
CA ASP A 14 27.14 -2.78 -4.99
C ASP A 14 26.55 -3.77 -3.99
N ASN A 15 27.29 -4.83 -3.65
CA ASN A 15 26.77 -5.89 -2.77
C ASN A 15 27.16 -5.72 -1.30
N ASN A 16 28.27 -5.04 -1.01
CA ASN A 16 28.87 -5.02 0.33
C ASN A 16 29.40 -3.63 0.74
N ARG A 17 28.85 -2.53 0.20
CA ARG A 17 29.28 -1.14 0.48
C ARG A 17 29.56 -0.87 1.97
N ARG A 18 28.57 -1.14 2.83
CA ARG A 18 28.69 -0.86 4.27
C ARG A 18 29.81 -1.68 4.92
N LYS A 19 29.98 -2.94 4.53
CA LYS A 19 31.06 -3.79 5.05
C LYS A 19 32.43 -3.31 4.58
N LEU A 20 32.52 -2.83 3.34
CA LEU A 20 33.73 -2.23 2.77
C LEU A 20 34.10 -0.92 3.49
N GLU A 21 33.12 -0.04 3.71
CA GLU A 21 33.30 1.23 4.43
C GLU A 21 33.68 1.01 5.91
N ASP A 22 33.06 0.01 6.55
CA ASP A 22 33.36 -0.36 7.93
C ASP A 22 34.75 -1.00 8.07
N ALA A 23 35.12 -1.91 7.16
CA ALA A 23 36.46 -2.52 7.12
C ALA A 23 37.53 -1.45 6.89
N PHE A 24 37.33 -0.58 5.90
CA PHE A 24 38.25 0.53 5.62
C PHE A 24 38.40 1.47 6.82
N SER A 25 37.30 1.82 7.49
CA SER A 25 37.34 2.69 8.68
C SER A 25 38.06 2.05 9.85
N ARG A 26 37.85 0.74 10.10
CA ARG A 26 38.56 0.00 11.16
C ARG A 26 40.06 -0.11 10.88
N GLU A 27 40.44 -0.48 9.67
CA GLU A 27 41.85 -0.67 9.32
C GLU A 27 42.61 0.65 9.21
N THR A 28 41.96 1.71 8.73
CA THR A 28 42.54 3.08 8.75
C THR A 28 42.71 3.58 10.17
N ALA A 29 41.74 3.30 11.06
CA ALA A 29 41.84 3.65 12.46
C ALA A 29 42.97 2.87 13.17
N ALA A 30 43.14 1.59 12.85
CA ALA A 30 44.24 0.76 13.34
C ALA A 30 45.61 1.27 12.85
N ALA A 31 45.73 1.63 11.57
CA ALA A 31 46.96 2.19 10.99
C ALA A 31 47.39 3.52 11.63
N LEU A 32 46.41 4.31 12.09
CA LEU A 32 46.63 5.64 12.67
C LEU A 32 46.59 5.66 14.20
N GLY A 33 46.22 4.56 14.84
CA GLY A 33 46.05 4.46 16.30
C GLY A 33 44.91 5.33 16.85
N VAL A 34 43.87 5.57 16.06
CA VAL A 34 42.70 6.40 16.41
C VAL A 34 41.43 5.54 16.55
N SER A 35 40.32 6.12 17.01
CA SER A 35 39.04 5.41 17.02
C SER A 35 38.45 5.29 15.60
N PRO A 36 37.81 4.17 15.22
CA PRO A 36 37.07 4.04 13.97
C PRO A 36 36.02 5.14 13.75
N SER A 37 35.41 5.64 14.82
CA SER A 37 34.44 6.75 14.76
C SER A 37 35.06 8.10 14.35
N GLN A 38 36.39 8.20 14.36
CA GLN A 38 37.11 9.40 13.93
C GLN A 38 37.47 9.35 12.43
N VAL A 39 37.32 8.21 11.76
CA VAL A 39 37.56 8.06 10.33
C VAL A 39 36.23 8.23 9.60
N VAL A 40 36.09 9.34 8.87
CA VAL A 40 34.87 9.67 8.12
C VAL A 40 35.14 9.48 6.64
N LEU A 41 34.40 8.57 6.00
CA LEU A 41 34.43 8.45 4.54
C LEU A 41 33.63 9.59 3.90
N LEU A 42 34.23 10.25 2.91
CA LEU A 42 33.62 11.37 2.18
C LEU A 42 33.13 10.96 0.80
N ASP A 43 33.87 10.09 0.12
CA ASP A 43 33.56 9.65 -1.24
C ASP A 43 34.18 8.27 -1.52
N CYS A 44 33.52 7.50 -2.38
CA CYS A 44 33.95 6.18 -2.83
C CYS A 44 33.76 6.10 -4.34
N ARG A 45 34.85 6.03 -5.11
CA ARG A 45 34.80 5.97 -6.59
C ARG A 45 35.28 4.62 -7.11
N VAL A 46 34.67 4.19 -8.21
CA VAL A 46 34.86 2.87 -8.82
C VAL A 46 35.49 3.02 -10.21
N GLY A 47 36.34 2.07 -10.60
CA GLY A 47 37.26 2.10 -11.75
C GLY A 47 38.67 1.66 -11.32
N SER A 48 39.16 2.29 -10.26
CA SER A 48 40.12 1.71 -9.30
C SER A 48 39.62 2.19 -7.93
N LEU A 49 39.44 1.30 -6.95
CA LEU A 49 38.71 1.68 -5.73
C LEU A 49 39.42 2.85 -5.05
N LEU A 50 38.71 3.97 -4.98
CA LEU A 50 39.22 5.20 -4.43
C LEU A 50 38.40 5.61 -3.22
N MET A 51 39.05 5.54 -2.05
CA MET A 51 38.47 5.90 -0.77
C MET A 51 38.95 7.30 -0.39
N VAL A 52 38.04 8.27 -0.44
CA VAL A 52 38.28 9.63 0.06
C VAL A 52 37.76 9.68 1.49
N PHE A 53 38.63 10.01 2.44
CA PHE A 53 38.30 10.01 3.87
C PHE A 53 38.97 11.18 4.59
N LYS A 54 38.42 11.52 5.75
CA LYS A 54 38.94 12.53 6.67
C LYS A 54 39.01 11.96 8.07
N VAL A 55 40.11 12.21 8.76
CA VAL A 55 40.30 11.79 10.15
C VAL A 55 40.07 12.99 11.07
N LEU A 56 39.16 12.86 12.03
CA LEU A 56 38.78 13.92 12.95
C LEU A 56 39.57 13.84 14.26
N GLY A 57 40.12 14.97 14.71
CA GLY A 57 40.82 15.04 16.00
C GLY A 57 42.16 14.30 16.06
N CYS A 58 42.80 14.08 14.90
CA CYS A 58 44.15 13.54 14.82
C CYS A 58 45.19 14.67 14.90
N ALA A 59 46.24 14.49 15.70
CA ALA A 59 47.34 15.46 15.83
C ALA A 59 48.43 15.27 14.75
N MET A 60 48.29 14.25 13.89
CA MET A 60 49.22 13.94 12.80
C MET A 60 48.94 14.82 11.58
N SER A 61 49.99 15.11 10.80
CA SER A 61 49.85 15.84 9.55
C SER A 61 49.25 14.96 8.43
N ASP A 62 48.63 15.58 7.42
CA ASP A 62 48.06 14.87 6.26
C ASP A 62 49.09 13.99 5.53
N ALA A 63 50.36 14.41 5.51
CA ALA A 63 51.47 13.64 4.93
C ALA A 63 51.75 12.37 5.74
N GLU A 64 51.79 12.48 7.07
CA GLU A 64 52.01 11.35 7.98
C GLU A 64 50.83 10.37 7.97
N ILE A 65 49.59 10.88 7.83
CA ILE A 65 48.39 10.05 7.65
C ILE A 65 48.47 9.28 6.32
N THR A 66 48.91 9.94 5.25
CA THR A 66 49.06 9.30 3.93
C THR A 66 50.13 8.21 3.98
N GLU A 67 51.30 8.49 4.56
CA GLU A 67 52.39 7.51 4.67
C GLU A 67 51.96 6.25 5.46
N ARG A 68 51.31 6.42 6.63
CA ARG A 68 50.88 5.27 7.44
C ARG A 68 49.73 4.48 6.81
N THR A 69 48.81 5.16 6.12
CA THR A 69 47.75 4.46 5.37
C THR A 69 48.29 3.82 4.10
N GLU A 70 49.36 4.33 3.49
CA GLU A 70 50.00 3.68 2.36
C GLU A 70 50.76 2.40 2.75
N ALA A 71 51.41 2.42 3.91
CA ALA A 71 52.14 1.28 4.47
C ALA A 71 51.23 0.21 5.08
N HIS A 72 49.95 0.50 5.33
CA HIS A 72 49.01 -0.47 5.89
C HIS A 72 48.47 -1.43 4.81
N PRO A 73 48.46 -2.76 5.04
CA PRO A 73 48.10 -3.76 4.04
C PRO A 73 46.60 -3.82 3.72
N TYR A 74 45.72 -3.42 4.64
CA TYR A 74 44.26 -3.45 4.46
C TYR A 74 43.69 -4.84 4.11
N ASP A 75 44.04 -5.84 4.93
CA ASP A 75 43.70 -7.24 4.70
C ASP A 75 42.18 -7.49 4.73
N GLU A 76 41.40 -6.77 5.54
CA GLU A 76 39.92 -6.92 5.56
C GLU A 76 39.28 -6.34 4.29
N VAL A 77 39.77 -5.20 3.79
CA VAL A 77 39.32 -4.63 2.51
C VAL A 77 39.68 -5.56 1.35
N HIS A 78 40.90 -6.12 1.35
CA HIS A 78 41.32 -7.10 0.34
C HIS A 78 40.61 -8.46 0.47
N ALA A 79 40.14 -8.85 1.66
CA ALA A 79 39.33 -10.07 1.82
C ALA A 79 37.92 -9.93 1.24
N LEU A 80 37.39 -8.70 1.17
CA LEU A 80 36.13 -8.40 0.49
C LEU A 80 36.28 -8.33 -1.03
N TYR A 81 37.50 -8.11 -1.52
CA TYR A 81 37.82 -8.16 -2.94
C TYR A 81 37.64 -9.58 -3.46
N ARG A 82 36.59 -9.77 -4.26
CA ARG A 82 36.35 -11.00 -5.00
C ARG A 82 36.50 -10.70 -6.48
N PRO A 83 37.68 -10.93 -7.08
CA PRO A 83 37.79 -10.86 -8.52
C PRO A 83 36.81 -11.88 -9.11
N ARG A 84 36.13 -11.52 -10.21
CA ARG A 84 35.29 -12.49 -10.93
C ARG A 84 36.16 -13.72 -11.19
N ILE A 85 35.72 -14.90 -10.69
CA ILE A 85 36.42 -16.15 -10.98
C ILE A 85 36.32 -16.34 -12.49
N ARG A 86 37.39 -16.02 -13.22
CA ARG A 86 37.60 -16.56 -14.56
C ARG A 86 37.84 -18.05 -14.34
N SER A 87 36.79 -18.83 -14.41
CA SER A 87 36.89 -20.29 -14.41
C SER A 87 37.59 -20.73 -15.69
N PHE A 88 38.92 -20.82 -15.65
CA PHE A 88 39.70 -21.63 -16.55
C PHE A 88 40.96 -22.16 -15.85
N GLU A 89 40.76 -23.12 -14.96
CA GLU A 89 41.78 -24.14 -14.72
C GLU A 89 41.36 -25.40 -15.48
N GLY A 90 42.21 -25.82 -16.42
CA GLY A 90 42.18 -27.18 -16.95
C GLY A 90 41.98 -27.33 -18.46
N VAL A 91 42.76 -26.66 -19.31
CA VAL A 91 43.29 -27.32 -20.54
C VAL A 91 44.67 -26.76 -20.86
N ASP A 92 45.67 -27.63 -20.83
CA ASP A 92 47.03 -27.35 -21.28
C ASP A 92 47.10 -26.92 -22.76
N ALA A 93 47.86 -25.85 -22.98
CA ALA A 93 48.75 -25.61 -24.11
C ALA A 93 48.20 -25.76 -25.55
N ALA A 94 47.48 -24.74 -26.02
CA ALA A 94 47.75 -24.13 -27.32
C ALA A 94 47.19 -22.69 -27.34
N ALA A 95 48.04 -21.71 -27.05
CA ALA A 95 47.70 -20.32 -27.31
C ALA A 95 47.36 -20.14 -28.81
N PRO A 96 46.17 -19.64 -29.19
CA PRO A 96 46.02 -19.05 -30.50
C PRO A 96 46.86 -17.78 -30.47
N ARG A 97 47.82 -17.70 -31.41
CA ARG A 97 48.64 -16.52 -31.66
C ARG A 97 47.77 -15.26 -31.62
N GLY A 98 48.19 -14.29 -30.81
CA GLY A 98 47.63 -12.93 -30.82
C GLY A 98 47.52 -12.39 -32.25
N PHE A 99 46.37 -11.79 -32.53
CA PHE A 99 46.05 -11.20 -33.83
C PHE A 99 46.96 -9.98 -34.04
N ARG A 100 47.91 -10.10 -34.97
CA ARG A 100 48.70 -8.95 -35.44
C ARG A 100 47.79 -8.06 -36.28
N ALA A 101 47.79 -6.78 -35.95
CA ALA A 101 46.99 -5.70 -36.54
C ALA A 101 47.38 -5.38 -38.00
N ASP A 102 47.18 -6.32 -38.94
CA ASP A 102 47.49 -6.11 -40.36
C ASP A 102 46.56 -6.91 -41.30
N ALA A 103 45.26 -6.90 -41.04
CA ALA A 103 44.24 -7.44 -41.94
C ALA A 103 43.18 -6.34 -42.20
N ASP A 104 42.73 -6.15 -43.45
CA ASP A 104 41.66 -5.20 -43.80
C ASP A 104 40.47 -5.34 -42.82
N GLU A 105 40.24 -4.34 -41.97
CA GLU A 105 39.19 -4.34 -40.97
C GLU A 105 37.98 -3.56 -41.48
N VAL A 106 36.81 -4.19 -41.44
CA VAL A 106 35.57 -3.64 -41.99
C VAL A 106 34.50 -3.60 -40.90
N TRP A 107 33.82 -2.47 -40.78
CA TRP A 107 32.63 -2.33 -39.95
C TRP A 107 31.46 -3.07 -40.58
N THR A 108 30.82 -3.94 -39.81
CA THR A 108 29.65 -4.69 -40.29
C THR A 108 28.50 -4.58 -39.32
N ARG A 109 27.34 -4.19 -39.86
CA ARG A 109 26.09 -4.16 -39.10
C ARG A 109 25.58 -5.57 -38.82
N SER A 110 25.44 -5.87 -37.54
CA SER A 110 25.02 -7.17 -37.01
C SER A 110 23.79 -7.00 -36.11
N ARG A 111 23.08 -8.11 -35.91
CA ARG A 111 21.89 -8.16 -35.06
C ARG A 111 21.97 -9.36 -34.13
N ALA A 112 21.69 -9.13 -32.85
CA ALA A 112 21.50 -10.17 -31.86
C ALA A 112 20.07 -10.14 -31.32
N GLU A 113 19.52 -11.30 -30.98
CA GLU A 113 18.14 -11.47 -30.54
C GLU A 113 18.13 -12.25 -29.23
N PHE A 114 17.34 -11.78 -28.27
CA PHE A 114 17.15 -12.38 -26.95
C PHE A 114 15.68 -12.69 -26.76
N GLU A 115 15.36 -13.97 -26.58
CA GLU A 115 14.00 -14.44 -26.39
C GLU A 115 13.53 -14.18 -24.95
N GLY A 116 12.37 -13.55 -24.76
CA GLY A 116 11.81 -13.34 -23.43
C GLY A 116 10.71 -12.28 -23.38
N GLU A 117 9.71 -12.52 -22.55
CA GLU A 117 8.65 -11.55 -22.28
C GLU A 117 9.19 -10.43 -21.36
N ASP A 118 8.53 -9.26 -21.31
CA ASP A 118 8.88 -8.13 -20.44
C ASP A 118 10.23 -7.41 -20.69
N TRP A 119 10.93 -7.72 -21.78
CA TRP A 119 12.11 -6.94 -22.16
C TRP A 119 11.78 -5.46 -22.44
N ASP A 120 10.54 -5.13 -22.80
CA ASP A 120 10.10 -3.73 -22.96
C ASP A 120 10.17 -2.95 -21.64
N TYR A 121 9.85 -3.59 -20.51
CA TYR A 121 9.95 -3.02 -19.18
C TYR A 121 11.42 -2.80 -18.78
N VAL A 122 12.27 -3.81 -18.96
CA VAL A 122 13.70 -3.70 -18.67
C VAL A 122 14.35 -2.64 -19.55
N LEU A 123 13.97 -2.56 -20.84
CA LEU A 123 14.45 -1.55 -21.78
C LEU A 123 14.06 -0.14 -21.32
N ALA A 124 12.81 0.09 -20.88
CA ALA A 124 12.38 1.40 -20.41
C ALA A 124 13.13 1.88 -19.15
N MET A 125 13.54 0.96 -18.28
CA MET A 125 14.15 1.30 -16.99
C MET A 125 15.67 1.28 -16.99
N ARG A 126 16.29 0.42 -17.81
CA ARG A 126 17.73 0.10 -17.76
C ARG A 126 18.38 0.04 -19.15
N GLU A 127 17.89 0.83 -20.11
CA GLU A 127 18.43 0.88 -21.48
C GLU A 127 19.96 1.04 -21.51
N ALA A 128 20.50 2.00 -20.75
CA ALA A 128 21.94 2.28 -20.74
C ALA A 128 22.77 1.08 -20.20
N ASP A 129 22.26 0.40 -19.18
CA ASP A 129 22.92 -0.77 -18.60
C ASP A 129 22.85 -1.98 -19.55
N LEU A 130 21.74 -2.15 -20.27
CA LEU A 130 21.59 -3.17 -21.30
C LEU A 130 22.55 -2.95 -22.48
N LEU A 131 22.65 -1.70 -22.97
CA LEU A 131 23.57 -1.35 -24.05
C LEU A 131 25.03 -1.60 -23.64
N ARG A 132 25.39 -1.25 -22.39
CA ARG A 132 26.73 -1.50 -21.86
C ARG A 132 27.00 -2.99 -21.69
N ALA A 133 26.09 -3.74 -21.05
CA ALA A 133 26.23 -5.18 -20.84
C ALA A 133 26.35 -5.94 -22.18
N PHE A 134 25.58 -5.54 -23.20
CA PHE A 134 25.65 -6.11 -24.54
C PHE A 134 26.97 -5.77 -25.24
N SER A 135 27.43 -4.52 -25.17
CA SER A 135 28.70 -4.09 -25.76
C SER A 135 29.87 -4.86 -25.15
N ASN A 136 29.89 -4.99 -23.82
CA ASN A 136 30.96 -5.66 -23.09
C ASN A 136 30.95 -7.17 -23.35
N GLY A 137 29.78 -7.82 -23.33
CA GLY A 137 29.66 -9.24 -23.66
C GLY A 137 30.06 -9.56 -25.10
N THR A 138 29.77 -8.63 -26.03
CA THR A 138 30.19 -8.77 -27.43
C THR A 138 31.70 -8.56 -27.58
N ALA A 139 32.27 -7.54 -26.94
CA ALA A 139 33.72 -7.30 -26.94
C ALA A 139 34.50 -8.51 -26.37
N GLU A 140 34.03 -9.08 -25.27
CA GLU A 140 34.60 -10.28 -24.65
C GLU A 140 34.49 -11.52 -25.56
N ALA A 141 33.34 -11.75 -26.19
CA ALA A 141 33.12 -12.89 -27.10
C ALA A 141 34.06 -12.88 -28.32
N PHE A 142 34.49 -11.69 -28.75
CA PHE A 142 35.43 -11.53 -29.87
C PHE A 142 36.88 -11.28 -29.41
N GLY A 143 37.13 -11.14 -28.10
CA GLY A 143 38.46 -10.85 -27.54
C GLY A 143 39.01 -9.49 -28.00
N VAL A 144 38.13 -8.52 -28.20
CA VAL A 144 38.44 -7.16 -28.69
C VAL A 144 38.09 -6.12 -27.64
N ASP A 145 38.69 -4.93 -27.72
CA ASP A 145 38.32 -3.81 -26.85
C ASP A 145 36.93 -3.26 -27.19
N GLU A 146 36.25 -2.66 -26.20
CA GLU A 146 34.90 -2.07 -26.34
C GLU A 146 34.79 -1.09 -27.52
N ASP A 147 35.88 -0.41 -27.89
CA ASP A 147 35.96 0.51 -29.04
C ASP A 147 35.65 -0.14 -30.40
N HIS A 148 35.64 -1.47 -30.48
CA HIS A 148 35.34 -2.27 -31.67
C HIS A 148 33.84 -2.54 -31.87
N VAL A 149 32.99 -2.12 -30.93
CA VAL A 149 31.52 -2.21 -31.00
C VAL A 149 30.93 -0.81 -30.92
N ARG A 150 30.13 -0.40 -31.92
CA ARG A 150 29.55 0.96 -32.01
C ARG A 150 28.11 0.93 -32.50
N ASP A 151 27.43 2.07 -32.37
CA ASP A 151 26.04 2.29 -32.79
C ASP A 151 25.08 1.21 -32.28
N VAL A 152 25.27 0.79 -31.02
CA VAL A 152 24.42 -0.19 -30.36
C VAL A 152 23.07 0.45 -30.05
N SER A 153 22.01 -0.18 -30.52
CA SER A 153 20.63 0.20 -30.23
C SER A 153 19.82 -1.04 -29.89
N ALA A 154 18.96 -0.93 -28.89
CA ALA A 154 18.11 -2.01 -28.42
C ALA A 154 16.65 -1.70 -28.75
N ARG A 155 15.91 -2.70 -29.23
CA ARG A 155 14.50 -2.58 -29.62
C ARG A 155 13.72 -3.81 -29.24
N TYR A 156 12.54 -3.62 -28.68
CA TYR A 156 11.59 -4.71 -28.44
C TYR A 156 10.67 -4.89 -29.65
N VAL A 157 10.71 -6.07 -30.28
CA VAL A 157 9.90 -6.39 -31.46
C VAL A 157 9.37 -7.81 -31.34
N ALA A 158 8.06 -7.98 -31.55
CA ALA A 158 7.41 -9.30 -31.62
C ALA A 158 7.67 -10.23 -30.43
N GLY A 159 7.80 -9.69 -29.21
CA GLY A 159 8.01 -10.50 -28.01
C GLY A 159 9.47 -10.74 -27.63
N ASN A 160 10.43 -10.20 -28.39
CA ASN A 160 11.86 -10.42 -28.17
C ASN A 160 12.63 -9.09 -28.14
N LEU A 161 13.79 -9.10 -27.48
CA LEU A 161 14.73 -7.99 -27.49
C LEU A 161 15.73 -8.15 -28.62
N HIS A 162 15.82 -7.16 -29.50
CA HIS A 162 16.75 -7.11 -30.61
C HIS A 162 17.79 -6.01 -30.38
N PHE A 163 19.07 -6.36 -30.50
CA PHE A 163 20.16 -5.40 -30.56
C PHE A 163 20.62 -5.24 -32.00
N ASP A 164 20.67 -4.01 -32.51
CA ASP A 164 21.33 -3.66 -33.76
C ASP A 164 22.62 -2.89 -33.43
N PHE A 165 23.75 -3.32 -33.99
CA PHE A 165 25.06 -2.72 -33.71
C PHE A 165 26.02 -2.87 -34.88
N GLU A 166 27.11 -2.11 -34.86
CA GLU A 166 28.24 -2.24 -35.78
C GLU A 166 29.44 -2.85 -35.08
N LEU A 167 29.99 -3.90 -35.68
CA LEU A 167 31.17 -4.61 -35.19
C LEU A 167 32.33 -4.41 -36.16
N ARG A 168 33.49 -4.03 -35.63
CA ARG A 168 34.75 -4.00 -36.38
C ARG A 168 35.29 -5.43 -36.47
N ARG A 169 35.30 -5.99 -37.67
CA ARG A 169 35.81 -7.35 -37.92
C ARG A 169 36.87 -7.38 -39.02
N PRO A 170 37.83 -8.31 -38.96
CA PRO A 170 38.65 -8.67 -40.12
C PRO A 170 37.77 -9.09 -41.30
N ALA A 171 38.11 -8.63 -42.52
CA ALA A 171 37.36 -8.95 -43.75
C ALA A 171 37.23 -10.46 -44.03
N ALA A 172 38.12 -11.27 -43.45
CA ALA A 172 38.13 -12.73 -43.56
C ALA A 172 36.99 -13.44 -42.80
N LEU A 173 36.36 -12.80 -41.81
CA LEU A 173 35.25 -13.39 -41.05
C LEU A 173 33.92 -13.17 -41.75
N THR A 174 33.17 -14.22 -42.05
CA THR A 174 31.86 -14.04 -42.70
C THR A 174 30.80 -13.60 -41.67
N LYS A 175 29.69 -13.02 -42.15
CA LYS A 175 28.55 -12.65 -41.28
C LYS A 175 27.96 -13.87 -40.56
N ALA A 176 28.08 -15.07 -41.16
CA ALA A 176 27.61 -16.31 -40.54
C ALA A 176 28.47 -16.70 -39.33
N ASP A 177 29.80 -16.56 -39.42
CA ASP A 177 30.72 -16.85 -38.32
C ASP A 177 30.53 -15.90 -37.14
N VAL A 178 30.27 -14.62 -37.45
CA VAL A 178 29.91 -13.61 -36.44
C VAL A 178 28.61 -13.99 -35.74
N ASN A 179 27.56 -14.32 -36.49
CA ASN A 179 26.28 -14.72 -35.91
C ASN A 179 26.37 -16.03 -35.10
N ALA A 180 27.20 -16.98 -35.52
CA ALA A 180 27.44 -18.21 -34.77
C ALA A 180 28.09 -17.92 -33.41
N ARG A 181 29.14 -17.08 -33.39
CA ARG A 181 29.79 -16.65 -32.14
C ARG A 181 28.88 -15.82 -31.24
N LEU A 182 28.04 -14.95 -31.80
CA LEU A 182 27.04 -14.21 -31.02
C LEU A 182 26.04 -15.16 -30.36
N LYS A 183 25.63 -16.24 -31.04
CA LYS A 183 24.74 -17.26 -30.45
C LYS A 183 25.41 -18.14 -29.40
N GLU A 184 26.71 -18.40 -29.52
CA GLU A 184 27.49 -19.16 -28.54
C GLU A 184 27.82 -18.34 -27.29
N CYS A 185 27.75 -17.00 -27.37
CA CYS A 185 27.93 -16.13 -26.22
C CYS A 185 26.75 -16.24 -25.25
N ALA A 186 27.05 -16.51 -23.98
CA ALA A 186 26.03 -16.65 -22.94
C ALA A 186 25.40 -15.32 -22.52
N TYR A 187 26.04 -14.17 -22.79
CA TYR A 187 25.57 -12.83 -22.40
C TYR A 187 25.06 -12.73 -20.95
N ALA A 188 25.78 -13.34 -20.01
CA ALA A 188 25.34 -13.48 -18.62
C ALA A 188 24.99 -12.13 -17.96
N ALA A 189 25.69 -11.04 -18.32
CA ALA A 189 25.40 -9.69 -17.83
C ALA A 189 24.09 -9.10 -18.38
N VAL A 190 23.71 -9.42 -19.62
CA VAL A 190 22.43 -8.99 -20.20
C VAL A 190 21.28 -9.76 -19.53
N TRP A 191 21.44 -11.07 -19.35
CA TRP A 191 20.45 -11.88 -18.63
C TRP A 191 20.36 -11.56 -17.14
N ALA A 192 21.43 -11.09 -16.50
CA ALA A 192 21.38 -10.64 -15.10
C ALA A 192 20.53 -9.38 -14.92
N LEU A 193 20.35 -8.59 -15.98
CA LEU A 193 19.45 -7.42 -16.00
C LEU A 193 18.00 -7.81 -16.33
N TYR A 194 17.75 -9.07 -16.73
CA TYR A 194 16.40 -9.56 -16.96
C TYR A 194 15.65 -9.66 -15.64
N GLU A 195 14.77 -8.69 -15.40
CA GLU A 195 13.83 -8.69 -14.29
C GLU A 195 12.43 -8.87 -14.88
N PRO A 196 11.70 -9.94 -14.51
CA PRO A 196 10.29 -10.03 -14.82
C PRO A 196 9.60 -8.76 -14.35
N ARG A 197 8.67 -8.25 -15.14
CA ARG A 197 7.87 -7.11 -14.70
C ARG A 197 7.29 -7.46 -13.33
N PRO A 198 7.53 -6.66 -12.28
CA PRO A 198 6.82 -6.86 -11.03
C PRO A 198 5.34 -6.96 -11.39
N LEU A 199 4.63 -8.00 -10.92
CA LEU A 199 3.18 -8.08 -11.03
C LEU A 199 2.68 -6.68 -10.68
N GLU A 200 2.18 -5.95 -11.67
CA GLU A 200 1.70 -4.57 -11.49
C GLU A 200 0.92 -4.57 -10.19
N GLU A 201 1.18 -3.63 -9.28
CA GLU A 201 0.26 -3.34 -8.17
C GLU A 201 -1.14 -3.37 -8.77
N GLU A 202 -1.87 -4.48 -8.53
CA GLU A 202 -2.91 -4.96 -9.45
C GLU A 202 -3.83 -3.80 -9.77
N LYS A 203 -3.78 -3.25 -11.00
CA LYS A 203 -4.35 -1.96 -11.36
C LYS A 203 -5.62 -1.70 -10.54
N LYS A 204 -5.46 -0.94 -9.45
CA LYS A 204 -6.52 -0.85 -8.45
C LYS A 204 -7.59 0.08 -9.00
N VAL A 205 -8.80 -0.42 -9.12
CA VAL A 205 -9.96 0.36 -9.57
C VAL A 205 -10.75 0.81 -8.35
N VAL A 206 -11.40 1.96 -8.46
CA VAL A 206 -12.28 2.50 -7.43
C VAL A 206 -13.70 2.34 -7.89
N THR A 207 -14.52 1.67 -7.10
CA THR A 207 -15.92 1.37 -7.38
C THR A 207 -16.77 1.69 -6.17
N THR A 208 -18.04 2.02 -6.39
CA THR A 208 -19.00 2.34 -5.33
C THR A 208 -20.17 1.36 -5.37
N HIS A 209 -20.45 0.75 -4.22
CA HIS A 209 -21.48 -0.27 -4.07
C HIS A 209 -22.52 0.13 -3.02
N GLY A 210 -23.80 -0.13 -3.32
CA GLY A 210 -24.92 0.14 -2.42
C GLY A 210 -25.32 -1.09 -1.61
N LEU A 211 -25.56 -0.91 -0.32
CA LEU A 211 -26.00 -1.92 0.64
C LEU A 211 -27.31 -1.48 1.29
N GLY A 212 -28.26 -2.40 1.40
CA GLY A 212 -29.57 -2.17 2.05
C GLY A 212 -29.75 -3.04 3.28
N PHE A 213 -30.15 -2.42 4.39
CA PHE A 213 -30.45 -3.11 5.64
C PHE A 213 -31.88 -2.78 6.08
N GLU A 214 -32.81 -3.74 6.03
CA GLU A 214 -34.18 -3.56 6.50
C GLU A 214 -34.22 -3.49 8.03
N GLY A 215 -34.87 -2.45 8.54
CA GLY A 215 -35.05 -2.23 9.97
C GLY A 215 -35.77 -0.91 10.24
N GLU A 216 -36.59 -0.88 11.28
CA GLU A 216 -37.20 0.38 11.76
C GLU A 216 -36.17 1.20 12.57
N ASP A 217 -36.41 2.50 12.74
CA ASP A 217 -35.60 3.37 13.63
C ASP A 217 -34.09 3.50 13.30
N TRP A 218 -33.67 3.23 12.06
CA TRP A 218 -32.28 3.50 11.65
C TRP A 218 -31.89 4.97 11.76
N ASP A 219 -32.84 5.90 11.61
CA ASP A 219 -32.65 7.33 11.86
C ASP A 219 -32.18 7.58 13.31
N TYR A 220 -32.80 6.91 14.28
CA TYR A 220 -32.42 6.98 15.69
C TYR A 220 -31.01 6.42 15.95
N VAL A 221 -30.67 5.29 15.32
CA VAL A 221 -29.33 4.69 15.43
C VAL A 221 -28.27 5.63 14.84
N LEU A 222 -28.54 6.21 13.66
CA LEU A 222 -27.63 7.15 13.00
C LEU A 222 -27.47 8.45 13.80
N GLU A 223 -28.51 8.99 14.42
CA GLU A 223 -28.38 10.19 15.27
C GLU A 223 -27.38 10.01 16.42
N ARG A 224 -27.30 8.80 16.98
CA ARG A 224 -26.46 8.51 18.16
C ARG A 224 -25.09 7.93 17.82
N ARG A 225 -25.02 7.08 16.80
CA ARG A 225 -23.85 6.23 16.50
C ARG A 225 -23.43 6.25 15.03
N ARG A 226 -23.69 7.34 14.29
CA ARG A 226 -23.35 7.45 12.85
C ARG A 226 -21.92 7.02 12.54
N THR A 227 -20.95 7.47 13.34
CA THR A 227 -19.53 7.19 13.12
C THR A 227 -19.19 5.73 13.34
N GLU A 228 -19.76 5.11 14.37
CA GLU A 228 -19.58 3.69 14.68
C GLU A 228 -20.19 2.82 13.57
N VAL A 229 -21.39 3.18 13.09
CA VAL A 229 -22.05 2.50 11.96
C VAL A 229 -21.18 2.56 10.71
N LYS A 230 -20.65 3.75 10.35
CA LYS A 230 -19.76 3.91 9.20
C LYS A 230 -18.48 3.08 9.33
N ASP A 231 -17.88 3.06 10.52
CA ASP A 231 -16.62 2.35 10.73
C ASP A 231 -16.81 0.82 10.69
N VAL A 232 -17.87 0.32 11.32
CA VAL A 232 -18.24 -1.10 11.25
C VAL A 232 -18.50 -1.53 9.81
N LEU A 233 -19.26 -0.74 9.04
CA LEU A 233 -19.49 -0.99 7.62
C LEU A 233 -18.19 -1.05 6.84
N ALA A 234 -17.24 -0.14 7.10
CA ALA A 234 -15.94 -0.13 6.43
C ALA A 234 -15.11 -1.36 6.79
N VAL A 235 -15.00 -1.70 8.07
CA VAL A 235 -14.21 -2.85 8.56
C VAL A 235 -14.78 -4.17 8.05
N GLU A 236 -16.10 -4.36 8.09
CA GLU A 236 -16.72 -5.59 7.61
C GLU A 236 -16.68 -5.70 6.09
N THR A 237 -16.79 -4.58 5.36
CA THR A 237 -16.62 -4.55 3.91
C THR A 237 -15.18 -4.89 3.50
N ALA A 238 -14.18 -4.30 4.15
CA ALA A 238 -12.77 -4.63 3.94
C ALA A 238 -12.51 -6.12 4.19
N ARG A 239 -13.01 -6.64 5.33
CA ARG A 239 -12.88 -8.06 5.68
C ARG A 239 -13.56 -8.99 4.67
N ALA A 240 -14.76 -8.63 4.20
CA ALA A 240 -15.50 -9.45 3.24
C ALA A 240 -14.78 -9.55 1.89
N LEU A 241 -14.16 -8.46 1.45
CA LEU A 241 -13.41 -8.41 0.18
C LEU A 241 -11.95 -8.83 0.29
N GLY A 242 -11.46 -9.13 1.50
CA GLY A 242 -10.05 -9.43 1.75
C GLY A 242 -9.12 -8.23 1.53
N LEU A 243 -9.65 -7.02 1.68
CA LEU A 243 -8.94 -5.75 1.50
C LEU A 243 -8.49 -5.18 2.86
N GLU A 244 -7.56 -4.23 2.81
CA GLU A 244 -7.19 -3.44 3.99
C GLU A 244 -8.25 -2.38 4.30
N ARG A 245 -8.28 -1.86 5.53
CA ARG A 245 -9.27 -0.86 5.96
C ARG A 245 -9.10 0.46 5.19
N GLU A 246 -7.87 0.75 4.77
CA GLU A 246 -7.42 1.91 4.00
C GLU A 246 -7.91 1.84 2.54
N ASP A 247 -8.19 0.64 2.04
CA ASP A 247 -8.76 0.44 0.71
C ASP A 247 -10.27 0.75 0.68
N VAL A 248 -10.93 0.93 1.83
CA VAL A 248 -12.29 1.49 1.92
C VAL A 248 -12.20 3.01 2.09
N LEU A 249 -12.39 3.72 0.98
CA LEU A 249 -12.14 5.16 0.90
C LEU A 249 -13.25 5.99 1.54
N GLU A 250 -14.50 5.59 1.31
CA GLU A 250 -15.66 6.37 1.75
C GLU A 250 -16.84 5.47 2.09
N VAL A 251 -17.55 5.82 3.17
CA VAL A 251 -18.81 5.19 3.56
C VAL A 251 -19.83 6.30 3.81
N GLU A 252 -20.83 6.37 2.93
CA GLU A 252 -22.02 7.20 3.11
C GLU A 252 -23.16 6.35 3.64
N VAL A 253 -23.95 6.89 4.56
CA VAL A 253 -25.09 6.20 5.17
C VAL A 253 -26.27 7.15 5.23
N ASP A 254 -27.42 6.66 4.83
CA ASP A 254 -28.70 7.37 4.85
C ASP A 254 -29.81 6.46 5.37
N ALA A 255 -30.66 7.01 6.25
CA ALA A 255 -31.80 6.30 6.79
C ALA A 255 -33.03 6.63 5.95
N VAL A 256 -33.59 5.62 5.30
CA VAL A 256 -34.87 5.70 4.60
C VAL A 256 -35.95 5.04 5.46
N PRO A 257 -37.25 5.28 5.19
CA PRO A 257 -38.31 4.65 5.96
C PRO A 257 -38.15 3.12 5.98
N ARG A 258 -37.94 2.55 7.18
CA ARG A 258 -37.73 1.12 7.44
C ARG A 258 -36.48 0.49 6.82
N SER A 259 -35.49 1.28 6.39
CA SER A 259 -34.21 0.72 5.96
C SER A 259 -33.04 1.69 6.13
N LEU A 260 -31.84 1.15 6.25
CA LEU A 260 -30.60 1.88 6.11
C LEU A 260 -30.01 1.59 4.73
N ILE A 261 -29.65 2.62 3.99
CA ILE A 261 -28.90 2.52 2.75
C ILE A 261 -27.48 3.00 3.04
N ALA A 262 -26.49 2.17 2.70
CA ALA A 262 -25.09 2.54 2.76
C ALA A 262 -24.46 2.48 1.37
N PHE A 263 -23.67 3.49 1.02
CA PHE A 263 -22.82 3.48 -0.16
C PHE A 263 -21.37 3.37 0.28
N VAL A 264 -20.68 2.35 -0.19
CA VAL A 264 -19.29 2.08 0.16
C VAL A 264 -18.44 2.20 -1.10
N THR A 265 -17.45 3.09 -1.05
CA THR A 265 -16.47 3.26 -2.11
C THR A 265 -15.20 2.51 -1.73
N VAL A 266 -14.84 1.52 -2.54
CA VAL A 266 -13.71 0.63 -2.31
C VAL A 266 -12.70 0.72 -3.44
N ARG A 267 -11.42 0.64 -3.08
CA ARG A 267 -10.29 0.50 -3.99
C ARG A 267 -9.87 -0.96 -4.01
N HIS A 268 -10.15 -1.68 -5.09
CA HIS A 268 -9.90 -3.12 -5.20
C HIS A 268 -9.11 -3.47 -6.47
N PRO A 269 -8.47 -4.65 -6.52
CA PRO A 269 -7.85 -5.15 -7.74
C PRO A 269 -8.82 -5.20 -8.91
N SER A 270 -8.37 -4.80 -10.10
CA SER A 270 -9.16 -4.89 -11.35
C SER A 270 -9.56 -6.32 -11.74
N LEU A 271 -8.98 -7.35 -11.11
CA LEU A 271 -9.36 -8.75 -11.27
C LEU A 271 -10.74 -9.06 -10.68
N LEU A 272 -11.16 -8.32 -9.65
CA LEU A 272 -12.50 -8.42 -9.10
C LEU A 272 -13.45 -7.59 -9.95
N SER A 273 -14.39 -8.25 -10.62
CA SER A 273 -15.46 -7.55 -11.33
C SER A 273 -16.45 -6.92 -10.35
N ASP A 274 -17.07 -5.79 -10.74
CA ASP A 274 -18.15 -5.14 -9.96
C ASP A 274 -19.17 -6.15 -9.42
N ARG A 275 -19.56 -7.11 -10.27
CA ARG A 275 -20.53 -8.14 -9.92
C ARG A 275 -20.04 -9.08 -8.82
N GLN A 276 -18.77 -9.50 -8.85
CA GLN A 276 -18.19 -10.35 -7.81
C GLN A 276 -18.09 -9.60 -6.49
N VAL A 277 -17.76 -8.30 -6.53
CA VAL A 277 -17.75 -7.45 -5.35
C VAL A 277 -19.16 -7.38 -4.77
N GLU A 278 -20.17 -7.06 -5.57
CA GLU A 278 -21.58 -7.03 -5.14
C GLU A 278 -22.04 -8.37 -4.56
N GLU A 279 -21.76 -9.49 -5.23
CA GLU A 279 -22.11 -10.83 -4.75
C GLU A 279 -21.42 -11.17 -3.43
N THR A 280 -20.18 -10.72 -3.22
CA THR A 280 -19.43 -10.95 -1.97
C THR A 280 -19.99 -10.12 -0.83
N LEU A 281 -20.25 -8.84 -1.07
CA LEU A 281 -20.92 -7.97 -0.11
C LEU A 281 -22.34 -8.47 0.21
N ALA A 282 -22.99 -9.14 -0.75
CA ALA A 282 -24.29 -9.75 -0.55
C ALA A 282 -24.31 -10.98 0.34
N ARG A 283 -23.19 -11.69 0.39
CA ARG A 283 -23.04 -12.87 1.26
C ARG A 283 -22.53 -12.48 2.66
N CYS A 284 -22.05 -11.26 2.84
CA CYS A 284 -21.62 -10.76 4.13
C CYS A 284 -22.85 -10.37 4.97
N GLU A 285 -23.03 -11.01 6.13
CA GLU A 285 -24.20 -10.82 7.01
C GLU A 285 -24.15 -9.54 7.87
N TYR A 286 -23.01 -8.83 7.86
CA TYR A 286 -22.75 -7.62 8.65
C TYR A 286 -23.11 -7.72 10.15
N LYS A 287 -22.61 -8.76 10.84
CA LYS A 287 -23.00 -9.08 12.22
C LYS A 287 -22.73 -7.95 13.21
N ASN A 288 -21.61 -7.26 13.08
CA ASN A 288 -21.27 -6.19 14.03
C ASN A 288 -22.15 -4.95 13.80
N LEU A 289 -22.68 -4.75 12.59
CA LEU A 289 -23.64 -3.68 12.33
C LEU A 289 -24.93 -3.92 13.10
N TRP A 290 -25.44 -5.16 13.08
CA TRP A 290 -26.66 -5.54 13.79
C TRP A 290 -26.52 -5.45 15.32
N VAL A 291 -25.31 -5.55 15.87
CA VAL A 291 -25.06 -5.29 17.30
C VAL A 291 -25.32 -3.84 17.68
N LEU A 292 -25.15 -2.90 16.74
CA LEU A 292 -25.42 -1.48 16.98
C LEU A 292 -26.90 -1.11 16.80
N TYR A 293 -27.72 -2.03 16.28
CA TYR A 293 -29.12 -1.78 16.02
C TYR A 293 -29.91 -1.63 17.34
N GLU A 294 -30.50 -0.45 17.55
CA GLU A 294 -31.33 -0.13 18.70
C GLU A 294 -32.67 0.41 18.23
N THR A 295 -33.78 -0.21 18.65
CA THR A 295 -35.12 0.32 18.37
C THR A 295 -35.39 1.56 19.22
N ARG A 296 -36.09 2.53 18.66
CA ARG A 296 -36.49 3.73 19.40
C ARG A 296 -37.40 3.31 20.56
N PRO A 297 -37.13 3.72 21.82
CA PRO A 297 -38.04 3.48 22.92
C PRO A 297 -39.42 4.05 22.59
N LEU A 298 -40.48 3.29 22.87
CA LEU A 298 -41.84 3.78 22.71
C LEU A 298 -42.07 4.85 23.78
N GLU A 299 -42.17 6.11 23.35
CA GLU A 299 -42.71 7.16 24.21
C GLU A 299 -44.22 7.02 24.26
N SER A 300 -44.79 6.87 25.46
CA SER A 300 -46.24 6.95 25.62
C SER A 300 -46.73 8.33 25.19
N SER A 301 -47.93 8.39 24.62
CA SER A 301 -48.69 9.64 24.65
C SER A 301 -48.78 10.16 26.08
N VAL A 302 -49.02 11.47 26.24
CA VAL A 302 -49.23 12.07 27.56
C VAL A 302 -50.42 11.35 28.22
N LEU A 303 -50.16 10.62 29.30
CA LEU A 303 -51.17 9.94 30.10
C LEU A 303 -51.55 10.81 31.28
N MET A 304 -52.84 10.84 31.61
CA MET A 304 -53.37 11.69 32.66
C MET A 304 -54.27 10.87 33.60
N ARG A 305 -54.05 11.04 34.90
CA ARG A 305 -54.85 10.44 35.96
C ARG A 305 -55.38 11.53 36.87
N ARG A 306 -56.71 11.55 37.05
CA ARG A 306 -57.39 12.45 37.99
C ARG A 306 -57.73 11.69 39.26
N PHE A 307 -57.46 12.31 40.40
CA PHE A 307 -57.85 11.85 41.72
C PHE A 307 -58.88 12.83 42.28
N GLU A 308 -60.06 12.32 42.62
CA GLU A 308 -61.11 13.12 43.29
C GLU A 308 -60.78 13.25 44.77
N GLY A 309 -61.05 14.42 45.36
CA GLY A 309 -60.93 14.64 46.80
C GLY A 309 -60.76 16.11 47.15
N ASP A 310 -61.08 16.46 48.39
CA ASP A 310 -60.87 17.80 48.93
C ASP A 310 -59.46 17.92 49.52
N ASP A 311 -58.99 19.14 49.76
CA ASP A 311 -57.72 19.47 50.43
C ASP A 311 -56.43 18.95 49.74
N TRP A 312 -56.49 18.66 48.43
CA TRP A 312 -55.29 18.27 47.66
C TRP A 312 -54.21 19.34 47.64
N ASP A 313 -54.58 20.62 47.70
CA ASP A 313 -53.67 21.76 47.83
C ASP A 313 -52.78 21.63 49.08
N LEU A 314 -53.37 21.32 50.24
CA LEU A 314 -52.63 21.11 51.49
C LEU A 314 -51.71 19.88 51.43
N VAL A 315 -52.15 18.80 50.76
CA VAL A 315 -51.37 17.57 50.59
C VAL A 315 -50.18 17.80 49.67
N VAL A 316 -50.38 18.52 48.56
CA VAL A 316 -49.31 18.83 47.62
C VAL A 316 -48.30 19.78 48.24
N ASP A 317 -48.72 20.84 48.93
CA ASP A 317 -47.79 21.80 49.55
C ASP A 317 -46.84 21.14 50.56
N ASN A 318 -47.34 20.16 51.32
CA ASN A 318 -46.55 19.49 52.36
C ASN A 318 -45.82 18.22 51.89
N ASN A 319 -46.35 17.52 50.88
CA ASN A 319 -45.89 16.18 50.53
C ASN A 319 -45.67 15.95 49.03
N ARG A 320 -45.58 17.01 48.21
CA ARG A 320 -45.40 16.91 46.74
C ARG A 320 -44.42 15.82 46.31
N ARG A 321 -43.17 15.84 46.78
CA ARG A 321 -42.16 14.85 46.38
C ARG A 321 -42.55 13.42 46.76
N LYS A 322 -43.14 13.22 47.95
CA LYS A 322 -43.60 11.89 48.38
C LYS A 322 -44.76 11.40 47.52
N LEU A 323 -45.65 12.31 47.10
CA LEU A 323 -46.77 12.04 46.21
C LEU A 323 -46.29 11.69 44.79
N GLU A 324 -45.35 12.48 44.24
CA GLU A 324 -44.72 12.23 42.94
C GLU A 324 -43.98 10.86 42.94
N ASP A 325 -43.23 10.58 44.00
CA ASP A 325 -42.53 9.30 44.18
C ASP A 325 -43.50 8.12 44.34
N ALA A 326 -44.57 8.27 45.14
CA ALA A 326 -45.58 7.24 45.34
C ALA A 326 -46.31 6.93 44.03
N PHE A 327 -46.77 7.96 43.34
CA PHE A 327 -47.42 7.82 42.03
C PHE A 327 -46.49 7.17 41.01
N SER A 328 -45.22 7.58 40.95
CA SER A 328 -44.25 6.99 40.02
C SER A 328 -43.98 5.53 40.34
N ARG A 329 -43.82 5.16 41.63
CA ARG A 329 -43.61 3.76 42.03
C ARG A 329 -44.83 2.88 41.76
N GLU A 330 -46.03 3.36 42.10
CA GLU A 330 -47.26 2.59 41.92
C GLU A 330 -47.63 2.43 40.44
N THR A 331 -47.47 3.49 39.65
CA THR A 331 -47.68 3.44 38.20
C THR A 331 -46.65 2.52 37.54
N ALA A 332 -45.38 2.58 37.98
CA ALA A 332 -44.33 1.68 37.50
C ALA A 332 -44.63 0.21 37.84
N ALA A 333 -45.06 -0.07 39.07
CA ALA A 333 -45.46 -1.41 39.49
C ALA A 333 -46.68 -1.92 38.71
N ALA A 334 -47.68 -1.07 38.46
CA ALA A 334 -48.87 -1.43 37.68
C ALA A 334 -48.55 -1.71 36.20
N LEU A 335 -47.54 -1.03 35.65
CA LEU A 335 -47.11 -1.21 34.26
C LEU A 335 -45.98 -2.24 34.09
N GLY A 336 -45.45 -2.79 35.19
CA GLY A 336 -44.32 -3.74 35.14
C GLY A 336 -43.00 -3.12 34.67
N VAL A 337 -42.82 -1.81 34.82
CA VAL A 337 -41.64 -1.07 34.33
C VAL A 337 -40.84 -0.47 35.49
N PRO A 338 -39.53 -0.16 35.31
CA PRO A 338 -38.75 0.50 36.36
C PRO A 338 -39.26 1.93 36.64
N PRO A 339 -39.31 2.41 37.90
CA PRO A 339 -39.78 3.77 38.22
C PRO A 339 -39.04 4.90 37.49
N ARG A 340 -37.79 4.66 37.06
CA ARG A 340 -36.96 5.61 36.30
C ARG A 340 -37.42 5.83 34.86
N THR A 341 -38.28 4.97 34.32
CA THR A 341 -38.83 5.11 32.95
C THR A 341 -40.08 5.99 32.88
N LEU A 342 -40.63 6.39 34.03
CA LEU A 342 -41.72 7.35 34.13
C LEU A 342 -41.19 8.75 34.39
N ARG A 343 -41.67 9.72 33.61
CA ARG A 343 -41.44 11.14 33.86
C ARG A 343 -42.77 11.81 34.15
N LEU A 344 -42.91 12.33 35.36
CA LEU A 344 -44.02 13.22 35.68
C LEU A 344 -43.82 14.54 34.92
N CYS A 345 -44.80 14.90 34.09
CA CYS A 345 -44.74 16.10 33.27
C CYS A 345 -45.45 17.28 33.93
N LEU A 346 -46.53 17.00 34.66
CA LEU A 346 -47.34 18.04 35.27
C LEU A 346 -48.09 17.49 36.49
N LEU A 347 -48.13 18.30 37.54
CA LEU A 347 -48.93 18.07 38.73
C LEU A 347 -49.76 19.34 38.96
N ASP A 348 -51.06 19.25 38.72
CA ASP A 348 -52.01 20.37 38.83
C ASP A 348 -53.04 20.07 39.92
N CYS A 349 -53.27 21.03 40.81
CA CYS A 349 -54.27 20.94 41.86
C CYS A 349 -55.40 21.90 41.54
N ARG A 350 -56.62 21.38 41.45
CA ARG A 350 -57.84 22.17 41.32
C ARG A 350 -58.75 21.87 42.50
N VAL A 351 -59.64 22.80 42.83
CA VAL A 351 -60.62 22.59 43.90
C VAL A 351 -61.35 21.26 43.67
N GLY A 352 -61.27 20.34 44.63
CA GLY A 352 -61.90 19.03 44.59
C GLY A 352 -61.17 17.95 43.75
N SER A 353 -60.02 18.24 43.13
CA SER A 353 -59.29 17.20 42.38
C SER A 353 -57.79 17.47 42.16
N LEU A 354 -57.01 16.40 42.14
CA LEU A 354 -55.61 16.39 41.73
C LEU A 354 -55.47 15.76 40.34
N LEU A 355 -54.80 16.46 39.43
CA LEU A 355 -54.48 15.95 38.09
C LEU A 355 -52.97 15.68 37.99
N MET A 356 -52.63 14.42 37.72
CA MET A 356 -51.25 14.00 37.47
C MET A 356 -51.09 13.61 36.00
N VAL A 357 -50.11 14.22 35.34
CA VAL A 357 -49.80 14.02 33.93
C VAL A 357 -48.40 13.43 33.82
N PHE A 358 -48.27 12.31 33.12
CA PHE A 358 -47.01 11.59 32.98
C PHE A 358 -46.76 11.13 31.54
N LYS A 359 -45.49 10.94 31.22
CA LYS A 359 -45.02 10.23 30.03
C LYS A 359 -44.12 9.10 30.45
N GLY A 360 -44.31 7.93 29.86
CA GLY A 360 -43.34 6.85 29.96
C GLY A 360 -42.47 6.76 28.73
N ALA A 361 -41.19 6.51 28.92
CA ALA A 361 -40.30 6.06 27.86
C ALA A 361 -39.95 4.60 28.16
N TRP A 362 -40.60 3.67 27.49
CA TRP A 362 -40.39 2.23 27.70
C TRP A 362 -39.59 1.67 26.52
N MET A 363 -38.54 0.90 26.83
CA MET A 363 -37.95 0.01 25.83
C MET A 363 -38.96 -1.12 25.58
N ARG A 364 -39.10 -1.58 24.32
CA ARG A 364 -39.75 -2.88 24.06
C ARG A 364 -38.99 -3.90 24.90
N HIS A 365 -39.60 -4.39 25.97
CA HIS A 365 -39.17 -5.65 26.55
C HIS A 365 -39.53 -6.70 25.51
N ASP A 366 -38.54 -7.45 25.04
CA ASP A 366 -38.76 -8.60 24.17
C ASP A 366 -39.70 -9.57 24.90
N ASP A 367 -40.97 -9.58 24.51
CA ASP A 367 -41.91 -10.63 24.89
C ASP A 367 -41.50 -11.90 24.14
N ALA A 368 -40.66 -12.68 24.81
CA ALA A 368 -40.67 -14.12 24.67
C ALA A 368 -42.05 -14.65 25.11
N GLU A 369 -43.03 -14.63 24.23
CA GLU A 369 -43.96 -15.74 24.03
C GLU A 369 -44.82 -15.55 22.78
N VAL A 370 -44.77 -16.58 21.94
CA VAL A 370 -45.54 -16.78 20.73
C VAL A 370 -47.04 -16.64 21.02
N THR A 371 -47.76 -15.80 20.26
CA THR A 371 -49.01 -16.20 19.59
C THR A 371 -49.53 -15.12 18.63
N SER A 372 -49.75 -15.57 17.39
CA SER A 372 -50.65 -15.02 16.37
C SER A 372 -50.33 -13.66 15.72
N GLY A 373 -49.86 -13.75 14.46
CA GLY A 373 -50.66 -13.14 13.38
C GLY A 373 -50.25 -11.77 12.88
N THR A 374 -48.96 -11.45 12.77
CA THR A 374 -48.46 -10.65 11.64
C THR A 374 -46.97 -10.94 11.52
N ASP A 375 -46.53 -11.49 10.40
CA ASP A 375 -45.11 -11.71 10.09
C ASP A 375 -44.43 -10.33 9.95
N ARG A 376 -44.09 -9.70 11.07
CA ARG A 376 -43.21 -8.53 11.12
C ARG A 376 -41.81 -9.07 11.00
N GLY A 377 -41.34 -9.15 9.76
CA GLY A 377 -40.06 -9.75 9.40
C GLY A 377 -38.94 -9.22 10.29
N ALA A 378 -38.17 -10.17 10.84
CA ALA A 378 -36.92 -9.85 11.51
C ALA A 378 -36.08 -8.90 10.62
N PRO A 379 -35.35 -7.95 11.23
CA PRO A 379 -34.43 -7.10 10.47
C PRO A 379 -33.50 -7.99 9.64
N ARG A 380 -33.47 -7.73 8.34
CA ARG A 380 -32.79 -8.57 7.36
C ARG A 380 -32.03 -7.69 6.40
N GLN A 381 -30.91 -8.20 5.90
CA GLN A 381 -30.22 -7.54 4.81
C GLN A 381 -31.02 -7.78 3.52
N VAL A 382 -31.35 -6.72 2.81
CA VAL A 382 -32.01 -6.81 1.50
C VAL A 382 -31.11 -6.18 0.46
N HIS A 383 -30.68 -7.03 -0.47
CA HIS A 383 -29.98 -6.62 -1.68
C HIS A 383 -30.98 -6.04 -2.66
N ALA A 384 -31.24 -4.75 -2.51
CA ALA A 384 -31.88 -3.99 -3.55
C ALA A 384 -30.80 -3.23 -4.33
N LEU A 385 -30.62 -3.63 -5.59
CA LEU A 385 -29.93 -2.93 -6.67
C LEU A 385 -30.47 -1.48 -6.81
N TYR A 386 -30.17 -0.60 -5.87
CA TYR A 386 -30.51 0.82 -5.95
C TYR A 386 -29.43 1.59 -6.74
N ARG A 387 -29.09 1.10 -7.94
CA ARG A 387 -28.22 1.86 -8.86
C ARG A 387 -28.96 3.00 -9.58
N ALA A 388 -30.28 3.17 -9.37
CA ALA A 388 -31.12 3.98 -10.25
C ALA A 388 -31.80 5.23 -9.65
N THR A 389 -31.76 5.49 -8.34
CA THR A 389 -32.51 6.65 -7.77
C THR A 389 -31.70 7.62 -6.92
N TYR A 390 -30.48 7.28 -6.52
CA TYR A 390 -29.59 8.18 -5.81
C TYR A 390 -28.18 8.08 -6.39
N ALA A 391 -28.02 8.58 -7.62
CA ALA A 391 -26.70 9.00 -8.07
C ALA A 391 -26.30 10.21 -7.21
N PRO A 392 -25.14 10.21 -6.53
CA PRO A 392 -24.64 11.43 -5.94
C PRO A 392 -24.43 12.43 -7.09
N LEU A 393 -25.07 13.59 -6.96
CA LEU A 393 -24.88 14.79 -7.76
C LEU A 393 -23.42 15.29 -7.63
N LYS A 394 -22.44 14.52 -8.10
CA LYS A 394 -21.03 14.95 -8.23
C LYS A 394 -20.34 14.28 -9.42
N ALA A 395 -20.98 14.37 -10.58
CA ALA A 395 -20.27 14.33 -11.86
C ALA A 395 -20.20 15.75 -12.44
N SER A 396 -19.58 16.70 -11.72
CA SER A 396 -19.23 18.01 -12.31
C SER A 396 -18.24 18.81 -11.46
N THR A 397 -17.08 18.25 -11.11
CA THR A 397 -15.94 19.08 -10.65
C THR A 397 -14.61 18.36 -10.89
N GLN A 398 -14.33 17.94 -12.14
CA GLN A 398 -12.94 17.63 -12.54
C GLN A 398 -12.77 17.62 -14.07
N GLN A 399 -13.31 18.61 -14.75
CA GLN A 399 -12.88 19.00 -16.09
C GLN A 399 -13.05 20.52 -16.22
N HIS A 400 -12.01 21.27 -15.86
CA HIS A 400 -11.62 22.56 -16.45
C HIS A 400 -10.46 23.16 -15.63
N THR A 401 -9.28 22.54 -15.73
CA THR A 401 -8.00 23.18 -15.42
C THR A 401 -7.03 22.90 -16.55
N ALA A 402 -7.38 23.30 -17.79
CA ALA A 402 -6.46 23.33 -18.91
C ALA A 402 -7.00 24.16 -20.09
N SER A 403 -7.29 25.45 -19.91
CA SER A 403 -7.44 26.38 -21.05
C SER A 403 -7.43 27.85 -20.61
N GLU A 404 -6.35 28.32 -19.99
CA GLU A 404 -6.16 29.78 -19.86
C GLU A 404 -4.67 30.16 -19.75
N VAL A 405 -3.87 29.73 -20.72
CA VAL A 405 -2.61 30.40 -21.08
C VAL A 405 -2.49 30.37 -22.60
N ARG A 406 -3.16 31.33 -23.27
CA ARG A 406 -2.79 31.90 -24.58
C ARG A 406 -3.90 32.86 -25.03
N ARG A 407 -3.77 34.13 -24.63
CA ARG A 407 -3.97 35.36 -25.43
C ARG A 407 -4.17 36.54 -24.49
N GLY A 408 -3.29 37.51 -24.62
CA GLY A 408 -3.20 38.74 -23.84
C GLY A 408 -1.81 39.29 -24.04
#